data_AF-A0A1X0QYI2-F1
#
_entry.id   AF-A0A1X0QYI2-F1
#
_cell.length_a   1.000
_cell.length_b   1.000
_cell.length_c   1.000
_cell.angle_alpha   90.00
_cell.angle_beta   90.00
_cell.angle_gamma   90.00
#
_symmetry.space_group_name_H-M   'P 1'
#
loop_
_entity.id
_entity.type
_entity.pdbx_description
1 polymer ?
#
loop_
_entity_poly.entity_id
_entity_poly.type
_entity_poly.pdbx_seq_one_letter_code
_entity_poly.pdbx_strand_id
1 'polypeptide(L)'
;MSNYLKRFYPLQWLKLRGSAVAVNKASDVVLHSAPLDQEKAVEAVKRTFQAIDSNSLTFSVHTKKSSIPGAGLGVYLSGQKQTRGQIVCFYPGTIYLPSDPILFVSIANEYILKCVDGLCIDGKSTGLSGRIYRSVYKRENWPGAIEISDCSWMNQSRNNPLAIGQIVNNRTGAHKANVCYQEIDLPIQFPSELRRYIPNMYWNTIIDPMSYPMRVVALVTLGDVEPGEELFSTYMDLVHS
;
A
#
# COMPACT_ATOMS: atom_id res chain seq x y z
N MET A 1 21.57 -50.19 -6.79
CA MET A 1 21.12 -48.84 -6.40
C MET A 1 19.61 -48.75 -6.61
N SER A 2 18.78 -49.49 -5.89
CA SER A 2 18.25 -49.28 -4.52
C SER A 2 17.67 -47.89 -4.25
N ASN A 3 16.34 -47.81 -4.37
CA ASN A 3 15.39 -47.12 -3.49
C ASN A 3 15.33 -45.58 -3.43
N TYR A 4 14.44 -44.99 -4.22
CA TYR A 4 13.76 -43.71 -3.92
C TYR A 4 12.23 -43.84 -3.88
N LEU A 5 11.72 -44.99 -3.45
CA LEU A 5 10.31 -45.18 -3.10
C LEU A 5 10.23 -45.48 -1.60
N LYS A 6 10.03 -44.41 -0.81
CA LYS A 6 9.39 -44.35 0.52
C LYS A 6 9.89 -43.12 1.29
N ARG A 7 9.19 -42.00 1.14
CA ARG A 7 9.03 -41.05 2.24
C ARG A 7 7.54 -40.79 2.41
N PHE A 8 6.93 -41.66 3.21
CA PHE A 8 5.69 -41.38 3.90
C PHE A 8 5.89 -40.10 4.72
N TYR A 9 5.01 -39.12 4.55
CA TYR A 9 4.87 -37.93 5.39
C TYR A 9 3.79 -38.20 6.44
N PRO A 10 4.11 -38.64 7.67
CA PRO A 10 3.09 -39.08 8.63
C PRO A 10 2.72 -37.99 9.65
N LEU A 11 3.10 -36.72 9.46
CA LEU A 11 2.90 -35.68 10.49
C LEU A 11 2.42 -34.30 9.99
N GLN A 12 2.09 -34.12 8.70
CA GLN A 12 1.52 -32.84 8.22
C GLN A 12 -0.01 -32.81 8.14
N TRP A 13 -0.71 -33.84 8.65
CA TRP A 13 -2.18 -33.94 8.58
C TRP A 13 -2.93 -33.57 9.86
N LEU A 14 -2.27 -33.05 10.91
CA LEU A 14 -2.90 -32.81 12.21
C LEU A 14 -2.92 -31.35 12.72
N LYS A 15 -2.70 -30.35 11.85
CA LYS A 15 -2.95 -28.93 12.20
C LYS A 15 -3.62 -28.12 11.10
N LEU A 16 -4.56 -28.73 10.37
CA LEU A 16 -5.50 -28.05 9.47
C LEU A 16 -6.96 -28.11 9.97
N ARG A 17 -7.15 -28.38 11.27
CA ARG A 17 -8.45 -28.30 11.95
C ARG A 17 -8.30 -27.38 13.15
N GLY A 18 -8.62 -26.11 12.97
CA GLY A 18 -8.59 -25.14 14.07
C GLY A 18 -8.42 -23.68 13.65
N SER A 19 -9.12 -23.25 12.61
CA SER A 19 -9.63 -21.88 12.40
C SER A 19 -10.23 -21.82 10.98
N ALA A 20 -11.32 -22.57 10.78
CA ALA A 20 -12.27 -22.19 9.75
C ALA A 20 -12.97 -20.93 10.27
N VAL A 21 -12.32 -19.78 10.09
CA VAL A 21 -12.99 -18.49 10.23
C VAL A 21 -14.10 -18.52 9.19
N ALA A 22 -15.33 -18.37 9.66
CA ALA A 22 -16.51 -18.30 8.81
C ALA A 22 -16.24 -17.32 7.67
N VAL A 23 -16.25 -17.84 6.44
CA VAL A 23 -16.30 -17.02 5.24
C VAL A 23 -17.63 -16.30 5.31
N ASN A 24 -17.61 -15.04 5.73
CA ASN A 24 -18.79 -14.20 5.70
C ASN A 24 -19.28 -14.15 4.25
N LYS A 25 -20.57 -14.45 4.12
CA LYS A 25 -21.36 -14.43 2.89
C LYS A 25 -21.08 -13.12 2.14
N ALA A 26 -20.83 -13.24 0.83
CA ALA A 26 -20.54 -12.13 -0.07
C ALA A 26 -21.48 -10.95 0.20
N SER A 27 -20.93 -9.89 0.78
CA SER A 27 -21.59 -8.59 0.83
C SER A 27 -21.63 -8.06 -0.60
N ASP A 28 -22.80 -7.62 -1.03
CA ASP A 28 -23.05 -6.99 -2.33
C ASP A 28 -21.90 -6.02 -2.69
N VAL A 29 -21.19 -6.33 -3.78
CA VAL A 29 -20.10 -5.48 -4.30
C VAL A 29 -20.74 -4.24 -4.90
N VAL A 30 -20.82 -3.18 -4.10
CA VAL A 30 -21.21 -1.86 -4.59
C VAL A 30 -20.01 -1.27 -5.31
N LEU A 31 -20.02 -1.36 -6.65
CA LEU A 31 -19.06 -0.65 -7.51
C LEU A 31 -19.26 0.87 -7.32
N HIS A 32 -18.41 1.49 -6.52
CA HIS A 32 -18.20 2.93 -6.59
C HIS A 32 -17.19 3.19 -7.71
N SER A 33 -17.47 4.12 -8.63
CA SER A 33 -16.51 4.55 -9.66
C SER A 33 -15.26 5.19 -9.02
N ALA A 34 -14.10 5.15 -9.70
CA ALA A 34 -12.86 5.73 -9.19
C ALA A 34 -13.11 7.19 -8.84
N PRO A 35 -12.71 7.66 -7.63
CA PRO A 35 -12.97 9.03 -7.25
C PRO A 35 -12.26 10.02 -8.19
N LEU A 36 -11.14 9.59 -8.81
CA LEU A 36 -10.39 10.36 -9.80
C LEU A 36 -10.21 9.56 -11.09
N ASP A 37 -10.35 10.23 -12.23
CA ASP A 37 -9.86 9.73 -13.52
C ASP A 37 -8.32 9.61 -13.51
N GLN A 38 -7.74 8.72 -14.33
CA GLN A 38 -6.30 8.39 -14.28
C GLN A 38 -5.40 9.61 -14.53
N GLU A 39 -5.70 10.46 -15.51
CA GLU A 39 -4.89 11.66 -15.78
C GLU A 39 -4.95 12.63 -14.60
N LYS A 40 -6.16 12.80 -14.03
CA LYS A 40 -6.36 13.63 -12.83
C LYS A 40 -5.66 13.04 -11.61
N ALA A 41 -5.59 11.72 -11.50
CA ALA A 41 -4.93 11.02 -10.42
C ALA A 41 -3.40 11.22 -10.47
N VAL A 42 -2.78 11.12 -11.65
CA VAL A 42 -1.34 11.41 -11.85
C VAL A 42 -1.03 12.85 -11.46
N GLU A 43 -1.84 13.81 -11.92
CA GLU A 43 -1.66 15.22 -11.58
C GLU A 43 -1.90 15.48 -10.09
N ALA A 44 -2.85 14.78 -9.45
CA ALA A 44 -3.05 14.85 -8.01
C ALA A 44 -1.81 14.35 -7.24
N VAL A 45 -1.23 13.21 -7.63
CA VAL A 45 0.02 12.70 -7.01
C VAL A 45 1.14 13.73 -7.16
N LYS A 46 1.31 14.31 -8.35
CA LYS A 46 2.31 15.35 -8.61
C LYS A 46 2.13 16.53 -7.66
N ARG A 47 0.91 17.07 -7.54
CA ARG A 47 0.61 18.20 -6.63
C ARG A 47 0.85 17.85 -5.17
N THR A 48 0.49 16.65 -4.75
CA THR A 48 0.73 16.17 -3.39
C THR A 48 2.23 16.08 -3.10
N PHE A 49 3.04 15.53 -4.01
CA PHE A 49 4.49 15.48 -3.84
C PHE A 49 5.14 16.85 -3.88
N GLN A 50 4.67 17.76 -4.73
CA GLN A 50 5.11 19.16 -4.72
C GLN A 50 4.82 19.83 -3.37
N ALA A 51 3.63 19.61 -2.80
CA ALA A 51 3.28 20.16 -1.49
C ALA A 51 4.12 19.57 -0.35
N ILE A 52 4.52 18.30 -0.44
CA ILE A 52 5.49 17.69 0.48
C ILE A 52 6.86 18.36 0.31
N ASP A 53 7.33 18.52 -0.93
CA ASP A 53 8.64 19.10 -1.25
C ASP A 53 8.79 20.54 -0.77
N SER A 54 7.76 21.37 -0.98
CA SER A 54 7.72 22.75 -0.51
C SER A 54 7.28 22.91 0.95
N ASN A 55 7.08 21.80 1.68
CA ASN A 55 6.57 21.78 3.05
C ASN A 55 5.29 22.64 3.24
N SER A 56 4.38 22.53 2.28
CA SER A 56 3.13 23.31 2.21
C SER A 56 1.88 22.45 2.33
N LEU A 57 2.01 21.21 2.82
CA LEU A 57 0.85 20.39 3.18
C LEU A 57 0.07 21.09 4.31
N THR A 58 -1.24 21.22 4.10
CA THR A 58 -2.15 21.88 5.05
C THR A 58 -2.78 20.92 6.06
N PHE A 59 -2.52 19.61 5.90
CA PHE A 59 -2.97 18.55 6.78
C PHE A 59 -1.83 17.58 7.06
N SER A 60 -2.02 16.73 8.07
CA SER A 60 -1.12 15.64 8.39
C SER A 60 -1.91 14.39 8.76
N VAL A 61 -1.24 13.25 8.64
CA VAL A 61 -1.77 11.96 9.08
C VAL A 61 -0.85 11.38 10.14
N HIS A 62 -1.42 10.76 11.16
CA HIS A 62 -0.66 10.18 12.26
C HIS A 62 -1.30 8.89 12.76
N THR A 63 -0.50 8.01 13.35
CA THR A 63 -0.98 6.76 13.93
C THR A 63 -1.39 6.94 15.39
N LYS A 64 -2.53 6.38 15.75
CA LYS A 64 -3.00 6.25 17.13
C LYS A 64 -3.64 4.87 17.32
N LYS A 65 -3.90 4.45 18.55
CA LYS A 65 -4.75 3.28 18.81
C LYS A 65 -6.09 3.44 18.06
N SER A 66 -6.45 2.43 17.27
CA SER A 66 -7.70 2.43 16.49
C SER A 66 -8.93 2.50 17.40
N SER A 67 -10.00 3.09 16.89
CA SER A 67 -11.32 3.04 17.51
C SER A 67 -11.95 1.65 17.41
N ILE A 68 -11.46 0.79 16.50
CA ILE A 68 -11.90 -0.60 16.39
C ILE A 68 -11.23 -1.43 17.51
N PRO A 69 -12.01 -2.08 18.39
CA PRO A 69 -11.45 -2.92 19.45
C PRO A 69 -10.58 -4.06 18.89
N GLY A 70 -9.31 -4.10 19.33
CA GLY A 70 -8.38 -5.17 18.95
C GLY A 70 -7.70 -5.01 17.59
N ALA A 71 -8.01 -3.98 16.79
CA ALA A 71 -7.38 -3.73 15.49
C ALA A 71 -5.96 -3.13 15.56
N GLY A 72 -5.46 -2.84 16.77
CA GLY A 72 -4.15 -2.25 16.96
C GLY A 72 -4.14 -0.74 16.68
N LEU A 73 -3.39 -0.31 15.67
CA LEU A 73 -3.25 1.10 15.27
C LEU A 73 -4.21 1.44 14.15
N GLY A 74 -4.59 2.72 14.07
CA GLY A 74 -5.31 3.33 12.98
C GLY A 74 -4.63 4.64 12.57
N VAL A 75 -5.02 5.17 11.42
CA VAL A 75 -4.50 6.42 10.87
C VAL A 75 -5.56 7.50 11.02
N TYR A 76 -5.16 8.65 11.55
CA TYR A 76 -6.05 9.76 11.86
C TYR A 76 -5.64 11.01 11.11
N LEU A 77 -6.64 11.77 10.63
CA LEU A 77 -6.43 13.06 9.99
C LEU A 77 -6.19 14.16 11.03
N SER A 78 -5.36 15.15 10.72
CA SER A 78 -5.16 16.36 11.52
C SER A 78 -4.89 17.57 10.62
N GLY A 79 -5.11 18.77 11.14
CA GLY A 79 -4.95 20.01 10.36
C GLY A 79 -6.21 20.35 9.57
N GLN A 80 -6.08 20.59 8.27
CA GLN A 80 -7.22 20.92 7.40
C GLN A 80 -8.09 19.70 7.06
N LYS A 81 -9.40 19.93 7.04
CA LYS A 81 -10.40 19.00 6.49
C LYS A 81 -10.05 18.59 5.07
N GLN A 82 -10.25 17.31 4.74
CA GLN A 82 -10.03 16.79 3.40
C GLN A 82 -11.38 16.46 2.75
N THR A 83 -11.66 17.11 1.62
CA THR A 83 -12.92 16.90 0.87
C THR A 83 -12.83 15.68 -0.02
N ARG A 84 -13.96 15.20 -0.55
CA ARG A 84 -14.01 14.05 -1.47
C ARG A 84 -13.01 14.19 -2.63
N GLY A 85 -12.30 13.11 -2.93
CA GLY A 85 -11.35 13.05 -4.05
C GLY A 85 -9.94 13.55 -3.73
N GLN A 86 -9.61 13.82 -2.46
CA GLN A 86 -8.27 14.21 -2.03
C GLN A 86 -7.43 13.00 -1.65
N ILE A 87 -6.14 13.00 -2.02
CA ILE A 87 -5.18 11.99 -1.59
C ILE A 87 -4.76 12.30 -0.15
N VAL A 88 -4.96 11.35 0.76
CA VAL A 88 -4.61 11.50 2.17
C VAL A 88 -3.48 10.58 2.62
N CYS A 89 -3.26 9.47 1.93
CA CYS A 89 -2.18 8.51 2.20
C CYS A 89 -1.70 7.85 0.91
N PHE A 90 -0.52 7.26 0.96
CA PHE A 90 0.00 6.30 -0.01
C PHE A 90 0.26 4.97 0.67
N TYR A 91 -0.08 3.86 0.00
CA TYR A 91 0.23 2.51 0.43
C TYR A 91 1.68 2.17 -0.01
N PRO A 92 2.65 2.17 0.92
CA PRO A 92 4.03 1.88 0.58
C PRO A 92 4.22 0.39 0.33
N GLY A 93 5.31 0.03 -0.34
CA GLY A 93 5.74 -1.37 -0.35
C GLY A 93 6.46 -1.84 -1.60
N THR A 94 6.92 -3.08 -1.54
CA THR A 94 7.58 -3.74 -2.67
C THR A 94 6.51 -4.23 -3.64
N ILE A 95 6.62 -3.86 -4.92
CA ILE A 95 5.71 -4.30 -5.97
C ILE A 95 6.25 -5.60 -6.58
N TYR A 96 5.41 -6.62 -6.60
CA TYR A 96 5.66 -7.91 -7.23
C TYR A 96 4.76 -8.05 -8.45
N LEU A 97 5.36 -8.33 -9.61
CA LEU A 97 4.66 -8.74 -10.81
C LEU A 97 3.94 -10.08 -10.59
N PRO A 98 2.92 -10.43 -11.40
CA PRO A 98 2.24 -11.71 -11.29
C PRO A 98 3.16 -12.95 -11.33
N SER A 99 4.31 -12.85 -12.00
CA SER A 99 5.33 -13.91 -12.09
C SER A 99 6.40 -13.85 -11.00
N ASP A 100 6.44 -12.80 -10.18
CA ASP A 100 7.48 -12.62 -9.18
C ASP A 100 7.28 -13.54 -7.96
N PRO A 101 8.38 -13.96 -7.28
CA PRO A 101 8.29 -14.91 -6.19
C PRO A 101 7.76 -14.26 -4.90
N ILE A 102 6.47 -14.43 -4.61
CA ILE A 102 5.82 -13.88 -3.41
C ILE A 102 5.68 -14.87 -2.23
N LEU A 103 5.92 -16.18 -2.45
CA LEU A 103 5.58 -17.24 -1.49
C LEU A 103 6.07 -16.94 -0.06
N PHE A 104 7.36 -16.68 0.13
CA PHE A 104 7.93 -16.49 1.47
C PHE A 104 7.49 -15.21 2.17
N VAL A 105 7.27 -14.13 1.42
CA VAL A 105 6.80 -12.85 2.00
C VAL A 105 5.31 -12.88 2.28
N SER A 106 4.55 -13.77 1.66
CA SER A 106 3.10 -13.90 1.86
C SER A 106 2.67 -14.70 3.08
N ILE A 107 3.56 -15.51 3.65
CA ILE A 107 3.24 -16.33 4.82
C ILE A 107 2.95 -15.42 6.02
N ALA A 108 1.71 -15.45 6.51
CA ALA A 108 1.25 -14.64 7.64
C ALA A 108 1.58 -13.14 7.47
N ASN A 109 1.31 -12.61 6.27
CA ASN A 109 1.49 -11.20 5.94
C ASN A 109 0.15 -10.55 5.57
N GLU A 110 -0.38 -9.76 6.49
CA GLU A 110 -1.62 -8.99 6.31
C GLU A 110 -1.41 -7.69 5.51
N TYR A 111 -0.16 -7.31 5.22
CA TYR A 111 0.20 -6.09 4.49
C TYR A 111 0.42 -6.33 3.00
N ILE A 112 -0.08 -7.44 2.44
CA ILE A 112 -0.06 -7.66 0.99
C ILE A 112 -1.35 -7.13 0.40
N LEU A 113 -1.23 -6.03 -0.33
CA LEU A 113 -2.29 -5.48 -1.17
C LEU A 113 -2.23 -6.09 -2.56
N LYS A 114 -3.31 -6.73 -3.00
CA LYS A 114 -3.44 -7.23 -4.37
C LYS A 114 -4.20 -6.21 -5.23
N CYS A 115 -3.54 -5.75 -6.27
CA CYS A 115 -4.09 -4.85 -7.28
C CYS A 115 -5.00 -5.59 -8.27
N VAL A 116 -5.84 -4.86 -8.99
CA VAL A 116 -6.78 -5.38 -10.01
C VAL A 116 -6.07 -6.24 -11.05
N ASP A 117 -4.95 -5.75 -11.56
CA ASP A 117 -4.16 -6.38 -12.62
C ASP A 117 -3.30 -7.56 -12.14
N GLY A 118 -3.42 -7.93 -10.87
CA GLY A 118 -2.69 -9.03 -10.26
C GLY A 118 -1.32 -8.65 -9.71
N LEU A 119 -0.93 -7.37 -9.75
CA LEU A 119 0.23 -6.89 -8.98
C LEU A 119 -0.01 -7.06 -7.48
N CYS A 120 1.05 -7.35 -6.74
CA CYS A 120 1.01 -7.41 -5.28
C CYS A 120 1.96 -6.37 -4.69
N ILE A 121 1.49 -5.59 -3.71
CA ILE A 121 2.29 -4.60 -2.99
C ILE A 121 2.44 -5.06 -1.54
N ASP A 122 3.68 -5.32 -1.13
CA ASP A 122 4.02 -5.73 0.24
C ASP A 122 4.45 -4.53 1.09
N GLY A 123 3.53 -4.05 1.92
CA GLY A 123 3.72 -2.92 2.81
C GLY A 123 4.30 -3.28 4.19
N LYS A 124 4.73 -4.53 4.43
CA LYS A 124 5.27 -4.93 5.74
C LYS A 124 6.69 -4.37 5.94
N SER A 125 6.84 -3.45 6.89
CA SER A 125 8.11 -2.75 7.16
C SER A 125 9.17 -3.61 7.89
N THR A 126 8.76 -4.75 8.45
CA THR A 126 9.59 -5.62 9.30
C THR A 126 9.87 -6.98 8.67
N GLY A 127 10.76 -7.76 9.30
CA GLY A 127 11.05 -9.13 8.87
C GLY A 127 11.68 -9.22 7.47
N LEU A 128 11.31 -10.26 6.73
CA LEU A 128 11.81 -10.51 5.37
C LEU A 128 11.35 -9.42 4.40
N SER A 129 10.07 -9.06 4.40
CA SER A 129 9.47 -7.98 3.59
C SER A 129 10.22 -6.66 3.70
N GLY A 130 10.47 -6.19 4.93
CA GLY A 130 11.22 -4.94 5.12
C GLY A 130 12.68 -5.04 4.67
N ARG A 131 13.33 -6.20 4.84
CA ARG A 131 14.71 -6.42 4.36
C ARG A 131 14.77 -6.38 2.84
N ILE A 132 13.77 -6.96 2.19
CA ILE A 132 13.60 -6.96 0.74
C ILE A 132 13.46 -5.52 0.22
N TYR A 133 12.52 -4.74 0.77
CA TYR A 133 12.33 -3.36 0.33
C TYR A 133 13.62 -2.55 0.47
N ARG A 134 14.30 -2.66 1.62
CA ARG A 134 15.60 -2.00 1.84
C ARG A 134 16.66 -2.43 0.84
N SER A 135 16.67 -3.70 0.43
CA SER A 135 17.61 -4.22 -0.57
C SER A 135 17.34 -3.63 -1.95
N VAL A 136 16.06 -3.64 -2.38
CA VAL A 136 15.62 -3.05 -3.65
C VAL A 136 15.92 -1.55 -3.67
N TYR A 137 15.54 -0.84 -2.61
CA TYR A 137 15.83 0.58 -2.46
C TYR A 137 17.32 0.89 -2.65
N LYS A 138 18.22 0.16 -1.98
CA LYS A 138 19.67 0.39 -2.07
C LYS A 138 20.25 0.04 -3.44
N ARG A 139 19.66 -0.94 -4.13
CA ARG A 139 20.06 -1.34 -5.49
C ARG A 139 19.83 -0.19 -6.48
N GLU A 140 18.67 0.45 -6.38
CA GLU A 140 18.27 1.49 -7.32
C GLU A 140 18.74 2.90 -6.90
N ASN A 141 18.83 3.18 -5.60
CA ASN A 141 19.28 4.46 -5.05
C ASN A 141 20.72 4.38 -4.52
N TRP A 142 21.64 3.86 -5.35
CA TRP A 142 23.05 3.74 -4.99
C TRP A 142 23.73 5.14 -4.94
N PRO A 143 24.83 5.32 -4.18
CA PRO A 143 25.44 6.64 -3.99
C PRO A 143 25.89 7.29 -5.31
N GLY A 144 25.23 8.38 -5.72
CA GLY A 144 25.48 9.08 -6.98
C GLY A 144 24.36 8.91 -8.02
N ALA A 145 23.42 8.01 -7.79
CA ALA A 145 22.17 7.95 -8.55
C ALA A 145 21.19 9.05 -8.12
N ILE A 146 20.25 9.37 -9.01
CA ILE A 146 19.06 10.15 -8.66
C ILE A 146 18.20 9.29 -7.73
N GLU A 147 17.75 9.86 -6.61
CA GLU A 147 16.85 9.17 -5.70
C GLU A 147 15.44 9.09 -6.30
N ILE A 148 14.94 7.88 -6.50
CA ILE A 148 13.70 7.58 -7.24
C ILE A 148 12.60 6.95 -6.38
N SER A 149 12.84 6.83 -5.08
CA SER A 149 11.88 6.28 -4.13
C SER A 149 12.19 6.70 -2.70
N ASP A 150 11.22 6.54 -1.80
CA ASP A 150 11.35 6.78 -0.37
C ASP A 150 11.43 5.45 0.39
N CYS A 151 12.44 5.26 1.25
CA CYS A 151 12.51 4.14 2.20
C CYS A 151 12.15 4.52 3.63
N SER A 152 11.98 5.81 3.91
CA SER A 152 11.74 6.33 5.25
C SER A 152 10.37 5.93 5.81
N TRP A 153 9.42 5.50 4.96
CA TRP A 153 8.11 5.01 5.37
C TRP A 153 8.17 3.84 6.36
N MET A 154 9.25 3.06 6.36
CA MET A 154 9.50 1.97 7.30
C MET A 154 9.88 2.46 8.71
N ASN A 155 10.22 3.74 8.83
CA ASN A 155 10.61 4.41 10.07
C ASN A 155 9.49 5.33 10.57
N GLN A 156 9.65 5.86 11.79
CA GLN A 156 8.69 6.83 12.35
C GLN A 156 8.81 8.22 11.70
N SER A 157 10.04 8.67 11.43
CA SER A 157 10.30 9.91 10.71
C SER A 157 10.33 9.64 9.21
N ARG A 158 9.38 10.22 8.48
CA ARG A 158 9.17 9.98 7.04
C ARG A 158 9.42 11.24 6.23
N ASN A 159 10.10 11.09 5.10
CA ASN A 159 10.26 12.13 4.09
C ASN A 159 8.95 12.37 3.36
N ASN A 160 8.25 11.30 2.96
CA ASN A 160 6.85 11.37 2.58
C ASN A 160 5.96 11.11 3.82
N PRO A 161 5.39 12.15 4.47
CA PRO A 161 4.56 11.98 5.67
C PRO A 161 3.27 11.19 5.41
N LEU A 162 2.84 11.10 4.14
CA LEU A 162 1.62 10.40 3.74
C LEU A 162 1.86 8.92 3.43
N ALA A 163 3.11 8.43 3.44
CA ALA A 163 3.46 7.02 3.20
C ALA A 163 3.16 6.13 4.42
N ILE A 164 1.88 6.00 4.76
CA ILE A 164 1.39 5.30 5.96
C ILE A 164 0.10 4.49 5.69
N GLY A 165 -0.30 4.37 4.43
CA GLY A 165 -1.55 3.75 3.99
C GLY A 165 -1.71 2.28 4.36
N GLN A 166 -0.62 1.57 4.64
CA GLN A 166 -0.61 0.18 5.08
C GLN A 166 -1.14 -0.04 6.50
N ILE A 167 -1.30 1.03 7.29
CA ILE A 167 -1.81 1.00 8.67
C ILE A 167 -3.32 1.35 8.70
N VAL A 168 -3.88 1.80 7.58
CA VAL A 168 -5.30 2.15 7.49
C VAL A 168 -6.15 0.90 7.64
N ASN A 169 -7.04 0.90 8.63
CA ASN A 169 -7.92 -0.22 8.91
C ASN A 169 -9.05 -0.30 7.89
N ASN A 170 -9.67 -1.48 7.81
CA ASN A 170 -10.84 -1.69 6.99
C ASN A 170 -12.12 -1.22 7.69
N ARG A 171 -13.14 -0.89 6.89
CA ARG A 171 -14.49 -0.64 7.39
C ARG A 171 -15.01 -1.84 8.19
N THR A 172 -15.91 -1.54 9.10
CA THR A 172 -16.72 -2.53 9.83
C THR A 172 -18.19 -2.14 9.73
N GLY A 173 -19.10 -2.94 10.29
CA GLY A 173 -20.51 -2.54 10.37
C GLY A 173 -20.74 -1.23 11.14
N ALA A 174 -19.87 -0.94 12.12
CA ALA A 174 -19.95 0.28 12.94
C ALA A 174 -19.14 1.45 12.37
N HIS A 175 -18.05 1.16 11.65
CA HIS A 175 -17.13 2.16 11.09
C HIS A 175 -17.21 2.13 9.57
N LYS A 176 -17.87 3.14 8.98
CA LYS A 176 -17.99 3.26 7.52
C LYS A 176 -16.65 3.64 6.91
N ALA A 177 -16.42 3.19 5.68
CA ALA A 177 -15.26 3.64 4.91
C ALA A 177 -15.40 5.11 4.54
N ASN A 178 -14.32 5.86 4.71
CA ASN A 178 -14.19 7.26 4.30
C ASN A 178 -13.02 7.47 3.33
N VAL A 179 -12.25 6.41 3.03
CA VAL A 179 -11.21 6.38 1.99
C VAL A 179 -11.32 5.11 1.15
N CYS A 180 -10.81 5.14 -0.08
CA CYS A 180 -10.64 3.97 -0.94
C CYS A 180 -9.24 3.91 -1.54
N TYR A 181 -8.77 2.72 -1.87
CA TYR A 181 -7.53 2.55 -2.62
C TYR A 181 -7.74 2.95 -4.08
N GLN A 182 -6.77 3.67 -4.62
CA GLN A 182 -6.70 4.00 -6.04
C GLN A 182 -5.32 3.64 -6.58
N GLU A 183 -5.30 2.75 -7.56
CA GLU A 183 -4.10 2.34 -8.28
C GLU A 183 -3.77 3.39 -9.35
N ILE A 184 -2.55 3.91 -9.33
CA ILE A 184 -2.12 4.99 -10.23
C ILE A 184 -0.77 4.59 -10.83
N ASP A 185 -0.68 4.61 -12.15
CA ASP A 185 0.56 4.37 -12.86
C ASP A 185 1.17 5.72 -13.23
N LEU A 186 2.24 6.10 -12.54
CA LEU A 186 2.97 7.33 -12.83
C LEU A 186 3.71 7.16 -14.16
N PRO A 187 3.54 8.09 -15.11
CA PRO A 187 4.16 7.97 -16.42
C PRO A 187 5.67 8.10 -16.31
N ILE A 188 6.38 7.63 -17.34
CA ILE A 188 7.84 7.74 -17.44
C ILE A 188 8.29 9.21 -17.29
N GLN A 189 7.51 10.14 -17.85
CA GLN A 189 7.77 11.58 -17.82
C GLN A 189 7.45 12.24 -16.45
N PHE A 190 7.05 11.48 -15.43
CA PHE A 190 6.82 12.03 -14.10
C PHE A 190 8.10 12.68 -13.55
N PRO A 191 8.02 13.90 -12.97
CA PRO A 191 9.21 14.70 -12.64
C PRO A 191 10.19 13.96 -11.73
N SER A 192 11.46 13.87 -12.16
CA SER A 192 12.49 13.06 -11.51
C SER A 192 12.75 13.47 -10.06
N GLU A 193 12.69 14.77 -9.78
CA GLU A 193 12.91 15.36 -8.46
C GLU A 193 11.83 14.96 -7.44
N LEU A 194 10.62 14.66 -7.91
CA LEU A 194 9.51 14.24 -7.05
C LEU A 194 9.49 12.72 -6.84
N ARG A 195 10.23 11.94 -7.63
CA ARG A 195 10.27 10.48 -7.50
C ARG A 195 10.82 10.03 -6.14
N ARG A 196 11.66 10.85 -5.48
CA ARG A 196 12.15 10.61 -4.11
C ARG A 196 11.06 10.45 -3.05
N TYR A 197 9.81 10.83 -3.35
CA TYR A 197 8.65 10.66 -2.46
C TYR A 197 7.81 9.42 -2.75
N ILE A 198 8.12 8.67 -3.81
CA ILE A 198 7.41 7.44 -4.19
C ILE A 198 7.74 6.34 -3.19
N PRO A 199 6.77 5.80 -2.43
CA PRO A 199 7.07 4.81 -1.40
C PRO A 199 6.98 3.37 -1.91
N ASN A 200 7.08 3.18 -3.23
CA ASN A 200 6.91 1.91 -3.92
C ASN A 200 8.12 1.60 -4.80
N MET A 201 8.47 0.32 -4.89
CA MET A 201 9.58 -0.14 -5.74
C MET A 201 9.31 -1.54 -6.29
N TYR A 202 9.59 -1.77 -7.57
CA TYR A 202 9.50 -3.10 -8.16
C TYR A 202 10.59 -4.04 -7.62
N TRP A 203 10.17 -5.25 -7.24
CA TRP A 203 11.05 -6.34 -6.84
C TRP A 203 12.03 -6.70 -7.96
N ASN A 204 11.47 -6.90 -9.15
CA ASN A 204 12.14 -7.41 -10.33
C ASN A 204 13.18 -6.42 -10.89
N THR A 205 14.30 -6.94 -11.40
CA THR A 205 15.40 -6.16 -12.00
C THR A 205 15.22 -5.89 -13.49
N ILE A 206 14.26 -6.55 -14.15
CA ILE A 206 13.96 -6.34 -15.57
C ILE A 206 13.29 -4.98 -15.79
N ILE A 207 12.54 -4.51 -14.79
CA ILE A 207 11.91 -3.19 -14.82
C ILE A 207 12.96 -2.15 -14.46
N ASP A 208 13.35 -1.33 -15.43
CA ASP A 208 14.04 -0.08 -15.16
C ASP A 208 13.02 0.94 -14.62
N PRO A 209 13.15 1.39 -13.36
CA PRO A 209 12.22 2.33 -12.76
C PRO A 209 12.11 3.66 -13.52
N MET A 210 13.15 4.05 -14.28
CA MET A 210 13.16 5.29 -15.05
C MET A 210 12.60 5.12 -16.47
N SER A 211 12.42 3.89 -16.94
CA SER A 211 11.93 3.59 -18.30
C SER A 211 10.60 2.82 -18.30
N TYR A 212 9.98 2.62 -17.13
CA TYR A 212 8.70 1.93 -16.97
C TYR A 212 7.76 2.77 -16.10
N PRO A 213 6.44 2.72 -16.31
CA PRO A 213 5.48 3.37 -15.42
C PRO A 213 5.64 2.88 -13.98
N MET A 214 5.59 3.79 -13.01
CA MET A 214 5.72 3.44 -11.60
C MET A 214 4.35 3.33 -10.94
N ARG A 215 3.96 2.12 -10.50
CA ARG A 215 2.74 1.92 -9.73
C ARG A 215 2.86 2.58 -8.35
N VAL A 216 1.89 3.41 -8.01
CA VAL A 216 1.60 3.83 -6.65
C VAL A 216 0.16 3.49 -6.31
N VAL A 217 -0.13 3.28 -5.04
CA VAL A 217 -1.51 3.17 -4.56
C VAL A 217 -1.78 4.30 -3.58
N ALA A 218 -2.68 5.19 -3.95
CA ALA A 218 -3.15 6.27 -3.10
C ALA A 218 -4.38 5.83 -2.31
N LEU A 219 -4.60 6.41 -1.14
CA LEU A 219 -5.89 6.38 -0.46
C LEU A 219 -6.56 7.73 -0.67
N VAL A 220 -7.72 7.68 -1.31
CA VAL A 220 -8.49 8.85 -1.73
C VAL A 220 -9.78 8.93 -0.93
N THR A 221 -10.11 10.12 -0.46
CA THR A 221 -11.32 10.35 0.34
C THR A 221 -12.60 10.10 -0.46
N LEU A 222 -13.52 9.32 0.11
CA LEU A 222 -14.85 9.05 -0.45
C LEU A 222 -15.86 10.15 -0.13
N GLY A 223 -15.57 10.97 0.87
CA GLY A 223 -16.40 12.06 1.32
C GLY A 223 -15.53 13.09 2.03
N ASP A 224 -16.19 13.98 2.75
CA ASP A 224 -15.52 14.89 3.66
C ASP A 224 -15.00 14.12 4.88
N VAL A 225 -13.71 14.31 5.20
CA VAL A 225 -13.05 13.73 6.37
C VAL A 225 -12.62 14.88 7.28
N GLU A 226 -13.17 14.91 8.48
CA GLU A 226 -12.90 15.97 9.45
C GLU A 226 -11.59 15.70 10.22
N PRO A 227 -10.89 16.75 10.69
CA PRO A 227 -9.74 16.58 11.56
C PRO A 227 -10.09 15.80 12.83
N GLY A 228 -9.29 14.79 13.16
CA GLY A 228 -9.53 13.87 14.28
C GLY A 228 -10.31 12.60 13.91
N GLU A 229 -10.80 12.47 12.68
CA GLU A 229 -11.39 11.22 12.21
C GLU A 229 -10.33 10.16 11.88
N GLU A 230 -10.66 8.90 12.17
CA GLU A 230 -9.89 7.74 11.72
C GLU A 230 -10.25 7.42 10.26
N LEU A 231 -9.22 7.09 9.47
CA LEU A 231 -9.38 6.63 8.11
C LEU A 231 -9.73 5.14 8.11
N PHE A 232 -10.79 4.80 7.39
CA PHE A 232 -11.22 3.42 7.15
C PHE A 232 -11.36 3.17 5.64
N SER A 233 -10.74 2.10 5.17
CA SER A 233 -10.75 1.70 3.77
C SER A 233 -11.82 0.64 3.47
N THR A 234 -12.17 0.51 2.19
CA THR A 234 -12.91 -0.63 1.66
C THR A 234 -11.94 -1.64 1.05
N TYR A 235 -11.32 -2.52 1.84
CA TYR A 235 -10.68 -3.69 1.23
C TYR A 235 -11.73 -4.48 0.46
N MET A 236 -11.41 -4.87 -0.78
CA MET A 236 -12.21 -5.70 -1.69
C MET A 236 -13.30 -5.02 -2.53
N ASP A 237 -13.60 -3.74 -2.35
CA ASP A 237 -14.39 -2.99 -3.35
C ASP A 237 -13.40 -2.36 -4.33
N LEU A 238 -12.89 -3.16 -5.27
CA LEU A 238 -12.00 -2.68 -6.32
C LEU A 238 -12.79 -1.79 -7.27
N VAL A 239 -12.23 -0.62 -7.53
CA VAL A 239 -12.86 0.46 -8.26
C VAL A 239 -12.15 0.61 -9.59
N HIS A 240 -12.88 0.48 -10.71
CA HIS A 240 -12.33 0.65 -12.05
C HIS A 240 -12.54 2.09 -12.57
N SER A 241 -11.57 2.59 -13.33
CA SER A 241 -11.67 3.78 -14.19
C SER A 241 -12.07 3.36 -15.61
#